data_AF-A0A831RXG3-F1
#
_entry.id   AF-A0A831RXG3-F1
#
_cell.length_a   1.000
_cell.length_b   1.000
_cell.length_c   1.000
_cell.angle_alpha   90.00
_cell.angle_beta   90.00
_cell.angle_gamma   90.00
#
_symmetry.space_group_name_H-M   'P 1'
#
loop_
_entity.id
_entity.type
_entity.pdbx_description
1 polymer ?
#
loop_
_entity_poly.entity_id
_entity_poly.type
_entity_poly.pdbx_seq_one_letter_code
_entity_poly.pdbx_strand_id
1 'polypeptide(L)'
;MNKFWRVSVGSLLATTAVAASVAGAQAVDEEKLHPAIPLLDESGANVLKSGKPYSPRTTCGQCHDYESITHSFHIEQGRDETDDDFGKRIGLPQLVGPGYFGGYNCMGSNNPDQLAKKDNASADDFADKGAAGWIQRCEGCHSGGGWMEKDRQGRRYDEVDPDTVKPFDGDYYNRGTDSNNQPADASVVSQWDWKKSGVVENDCLMCHIDQGRLQVFDERLNVEDGPDGYDLWRTLRRYKFIDNGFFRYNATAMMEYLNIRHPDGVNKDVNLVTVAKKNITVEEGHRGTDVDYELDLDNNGNPKLTWN
;
A
#
# COMPACT_ATOMS: atom_id res chain seq x y z
N MET A 1 -77.49 46.58 -6.01
CA MET A 1 -76.33 47.38 -6.47
C MET A 1 -75.11 46.46 -6.55
N ASN A 2 -74.51 46.48 -7.73
CA ASN A 2 -73.30 45.84 -8.26
C ASN A 2 -72.39 44.94 -7.39
N LYS A 3 -72.13 43.76 -7.95
CA LYS A 3 -70.94 42.90 -7.79
C LYS A 3 -69.66 43.72 -7.70
N PHE A 4 -68.72 43.34 -6.83
CA PHE A 4 -67.29 43.24 -7.19
C PHE A 4 -66.59 42.30 -6.19
N TRP A 5 -66.21 41.13 -6.69
CA TRP A 5 -65.28 40.20 -6.07
C TRP A 5 -63.88 40.81 -6.22
N ARG A 6 -63.16 41.02 -5.10
CA ARG A 6 -61.76 41.46 -5.16
C ARG A 6 -60.84 40.25 -5.20
N VAL A 7 -60.25 40.06 -6.37
CA VAL A 7 -59.02 39.29 -6.58
C VAL A 7 -57.84 40.16 -6.13
N SER A 8 -56.90 39.58 -5.40
CA SER A 8 -55.52 40.07 -5.25
C SER A 8 -54.68 38.81 -4.97
N VAL A 9 -54.17 38.16 -6.00
CA VAL A 9 -52.88 38.42 -6.69
C VAL A 9 -51.72 38.33 -5.71
N GLY A 10 -50.88 37.31 -5.90
CA GLY A 10 -49.53 37.29 -5.33
C GLY A 10 -49.05 35.95 -4.76
N SER A 11 -49.34 34.82 -5.40
CA SER A 11 -48.53 33.62 -5.18
C SER A 11 -47.10 33.92 -5.66
N LEU A 12 -46.21 34.26 -4.73
CA LEU A 12 -44.78 34.34 -5.00
C LEU A 12 -44.29 32.91 -5.27
N LEU A 13 -44.18 32.56 -6.55
CA LEU A 13 -43.37 31.44 -7.00
C LEU A 13 -41.91 31.76 -6.65
N ALA A 14 -41.44 31.24 -5.53
CA ALA A 14 -40.02 31.07 -5.29
C ALA A 14 -39.57 29.90 -6.17
N THR A 15 -39.34 30.15 -7.46
CA THR A 15 -38.54 29.27 -8.29
C THR A 15 -37.10 29.42 -7.81
N THR A 16 -36.73 28.65 -6.80
CA THR A 16 -35.33 28.32 -6.53
C THR A 16 -34.78 27.70 -7.80
N ALA A 17 -34.00 28.47 -8.54
CA ALA A 17 -33.11 27.94 -9.54
C ALA A 17 -32.16 26.99 -8.81
N VAL A 18 -32.46 25.69 -8.85
CA VAL A 18 -31.45 24.66 -8.63
C VAL A 18 -30.50 24.83 -9.80
N ALA A 19 -29.48 25.65 -9.61
CA ALA A 19 -28.29 25.58 -10.44
C ALA A 19 -27.80 24.15 -10.27
N ALA A 20 -28.08 23.31 -11.28
CA ALA A 20 -27.40 22.05 -11.43
C ALA A 20 -25.93 22.41 -11.56
N SER A 21 -25.20 22.36 -10.44
CA SER A 21 -23.77 22.14 -10.45
C SER A 21 -23.59 20.77 -11.07
N VAL A 22 -23.61 20.73 -12.41
CA VAL A 22 -22.98 19.65 -13.15
C VAL A 22 -21.57 19.64 -12.60
N ALA A 23 -21.29 18.66 -11.75
CA ALA A 23 -19.96 18.37 -11.29
C ALA A 23 -19.13 18.22 -12.56
N GLY A 24 -18.37 19.25 -12.90
CA GLY A 24 -17.34 19.12 -13.91
C GLY A 24 -16.44 18.02 -13.37
N ALA A 25 -16.47 16.85 -14.02
CA ALA A 25 -15.46 15.84 -13.85
C ALA A 25 -14.13 16.60 -13.84
N GLN A 26 -13.41 16.55 -12.72
CA GLN A 26 -12.28 17.43 -12.57
C GLN A 26 -11.24 17.02 -13.62
N ALA A 27 -10.78 17.99 -14.42
CA ALA A 27 -9.74 17.78 -15.43
C ALA A 27 -8.40 17.27 -14.85
N VAL A 28 -8.29 17.12 -13.51
CA VAL A 28 -7.15 16.53 -12.83
C VAL A 28 -7.12 15.00 -12.88
N ASP A 29 -8.24 14.35 -13.23
CA ASP A 29 -8.39 12.89 -13.22
C ASP A 29 -8.46 12.29 -14.65
N GLU A 30 -8.03 13.06 -15.66
CA GLU A 30 -7.99 12.59 -17.04
C GLU A 30 -6.77 11.67 -17.24
N GLU A 31 -7.02 10.41 -17.64
CA GLU A 31 -5.96 9.45 -18.00
C GLU A 31 -5.02 10.08 -19.04
N LYS A 32 -3.77 10.30 -18.65
CA LYS A 32 -2.74 10.78 -19.58
C LYS A 32 -2.04 9.59 -20.18
N LEU A 33 -1.92 9.59 -21.51
CA LEU A 33 -1.14 8.60 -22.23
C LEU A 33 0.33 8.67 -21.80
N HIS A 34 0.79 7.62 -21.13
CA HIS A 34 2.21 7.39 -20.87
C HIS A 34 2.86 6.76 -22.12
N PRO A 35 4.10 7.14 -22.50
CA PRO A 35 4.82 6.41 -23.55
C PRO A 35 5.03 4.94 -23.16
N ALA A 36 5.12 4.04 -24.13
CA ALA A 36 5.49 2.66 -23.82
C ALA A 36 6.90 2.61 -23.22
N ILE A 37 7.03 2.02 -22.03
CA ILE A 37 8.30 1.83 -21.32
C ILE A 37 8.46 0.35 -20.94
N PRO A 38 9.70 -0.15 -20.82
CA PRO A 38 9.91 -1.49 -20.30
C PRO A 38 9.60 -1.53 -18.79
N LEU A 39 8.90 -2.56 -18.34
CA LEU A 39 8.78 -2.88 -16.92
C LEU A 39 10.02 -3.64 -16.47
N LEU A 40 10.66 -3.16 -15.40
CA LEU A 40 11.92 -3.68 -14.88
C LEU A 40 11.78 -4.16 -13.43
N ASP A 41 12.59 -5.13 -13.07
CA ASP A 41 12.82 -5.49 -11.67
C ASP A 41 13.84 -4.57 -11.00
N GLU A 42 14.07 -4.77 -9.70
CA GLU A 42 15.03 -3.97 -8.91
C GLU A 42 16.46 -4.01 -9.46
N SER A 43 16.85 -5.07 -10.19
CA SER A 43 18.19 -5.18 -10.80
C SER A 43 18.30 -4.52 -12.18
N GLY A 44 17.20 -3.95 -12.69
CA GLY A 44 17.13 -3.33 -14.00
C GLY A 44 16.90 -4.31 -15.15
N ALA A 45 16.63 -5.59 -14.86
CA ALA A 45 16.27 -6.56 -15.87
C ALA A 45 14.78 -6.46 -16.21
N ASN A 46 14.43 -6.69 -17.48
CA ASN A 46 13.04 -6.71 -17.90
C ASN A 46 12.30 -7.88 -17.24
N VAL A 47 11.11 -7.62 -16.70
CA VAL A 47 10.33 -8.58 -15.90
C VAL A 47 9.93 -9.85 -16.68
N LEU A 48 9.73 -9.77 -18.00
CA LEU A 48 9.46 -10.94 -18.84
C LEU A 48 10.67 -11.90 -18.91
N LYS A 49 11.88 -11.37 -18.73
CA LYS A 49 13.12 -12.16 -18.76
C LYS A 49 13.49 -12.67 -17.37
N SER A 50 13.32 -11.84 -16.34
CA SER A 50 13.76 -12.17 -15.00
C SER A 50 12.73 -12.96 -14.20
N GLY A 51 11.43 -12.81 -14.51
CA GLY A 51 10.34 -13.36 -13.73
C GLY A 51 10.18 -12.73 -12.34
N LYS A 52 10.95 -11.68 -12.03
CA LYS A 52 10.98 -11.01 -10.73
C LYS A 52 9.88 -9.95 -10.61
N PRO A 53 9.54 -9.52 -9.37
CA PRO A 53 8.60 -8.43 -9.16
C PRO A 53 9.07 -7.12 -9.81
N TYR A 54 8.09 -6.34 -10.24
CA TYR A 54 8.25 -5.00 -10.78
C TYR A 54 8.78 -4.02 -9.71
N SER A 55 9.76 -3.21 -10.08
CA SER A 55 10.29 -2.11 -9.27
C SER A 55 9.83 -0.76 -9.83
N PRO A 56 8.95 -0.03 -9.12
CA PRO A 56 8.64 1.36 -9.42
C PRO A 56 9.89 2.24 -9.49
N ARG A 57 10.84 2.08 -8.56
CA ARG A 57 12.06 2.88 -8.50
C ARG A 57 12.90 2.72 -9.77
N THR A 58 13.12 1.49 -10.20
CA THR A 58 13.97 1.19 -11.36
C THR A 58 13.25 1.41 -12.69
N THR A 59 11.93 1.25 -12.73
CA THR A 59 11.15 1.46 -13.96
C THR A 59 10.79 2.93 -14.18
N CYS A 60 10.11 3.56 -13.23
CA CYS A 60 9.66 4.94 -13.36
C CYS A 60 10.78 5.94 -13.08
N GLY A 61 11.75 5.59 -12.24
CA GLY A 61 12.90 6.43 -11.89
C GLY A 61 13.84 6.76 -13.06
N GLN A 62 13.67 6.11 -14.22
CA GLN A 62 14.42 6.46 -15.43
C GLN A 62 13.98 7.79 -16.04
N CYS A 63 12.72 8.18 -15.80
CA CYS A 63 12.09 9.37 -16.38
C CYS A 63 11.59 10.34 -15.31
N HIS A 64 11.29 9.85 -14.11
CA HIS A 64 10.80 10.62 -12.98
C HIS A 64 11.85 10.68 -11.88
N ASP A 65 11.98 11.83 -11.21
CA ASP A 65 12.87 11.95 -10.06
C ASP A 65 12.25 11.22 -8.85
N TYR A 66 12.49 9.91 -8.79
CA TYR A 66 11.91 9.03 -7.77
C TYR A 66 12.33 9.45 -6.36
N GLU A 67 13.56 9.90 -6.17
CA GLU A 67 14.06 10.36 -4.87
C GLU A 67 13.33 11.64 -4.45
N SER A 68 13.17 12.61 -5.35
CA SER A 68 12.39 13.82 -5.04
C SER A 68 10.92 13.51 -4.77
N ILE A 69 10.31 12.56 -5.50
CA ILE A 69 8.90 12.17 -5.31
C ILE A 69 8.73 11.53 -3.93
N THR A 70 9.58 10.56 -3.61
CA THR A 70 9.50 9.78 -2.36
C THR A 70 9.97 10.54 -1.14
N HIS A 71 10.63 11.69 -1.31
CA HIS A 71 10.96 12.63 -0.24
C HIS A 71 9.83 13.63 0.08
N SER A 72 8.61 13.41 -0.44
CA SER A 72 7.44 14.19 -0.03
C SER A 72 6.93 13.75 1.34
N PHE A 73 6.37 14.68 2.11
CA PHE A 73 5.84 14.38 3.44
C PHE A 73 4.83 13.23 3.45
N HIS A 74 3.99 13.13 2.41
CA HIS A 74 2.98 12.07 2.30
C HIS A 74 3.58 10.65 2.23
N ILE A 75 4.80 10.55 1.70
CA ILE A 75 5.53 9.29 1.56
C ILE A 75 6.50 9.09 2.74
N GLU A 76 7.23 10.13 3.16
CA GLU A 76 8.17 10.05 4.28
C GLU A 76 7.48 9.91 5.63
N GLN A 77 6.30 10.53 5.80
CA GLN A 77 5.54 10.57 7.05
C GLN A 77 6.40 10.99 8.26
N GLY A 78 7.34 11.90 8.04
CA GLY A 78 8.26 12.45 9.05
C GLY A 78 9.48 11.58 9.35
N ARG A 79 9.80 10.56 8.54
CA ARG A 79 10.93 9.63 8.75
C ARG A 79 12.25 10.31 9.07
N ASP A 80 12.66 11.27 8.26
CA ASP A 80 13.93 12.01 8.39
C ASP A 80 13.89 13.09 9.47
N GLU A 81 12.72 13.35 10.04
CA GLU A 81 12.50 14.24 11.18
C GLU A 81 12.35 13.45 12.50
N THR A 82 12.51 12.12 12.45
CA THR A 82 12.39 11.26 13.65
C THR A 82 13.60 11.37 14.57
N ASP A 83 13.31 11.26 15.86
CA ASP A 83 14.27 11.37 16.95
C ASP A 83 13.67 10.69 18.20
N ASP A 84 14.46 9.89 18.91
CA ASP A 84 14.02 9.18 20.12
C ASP A 84 13.55 10.11 21.25
N ASP A 85 13.99 11.37 21.24
CA ASP A 85 13.56 12.44 22.14
C ASP A 85 12.49 13.37 21.52
N PHE A 86 11.98 13.10 20.32
CA PHE A 86 10.96 13.92 19.65
C PHE A 86 9.75 14.18 20.55
N GLY A 87 9.11 13.11 21.00
CA GLY A 87 7.90 13.19 21.81
C GLY A 87 8.13 13.84 23.17
N LYS A 88 9.31 13.66 23.76
CA LYS A 88 9.69 14.27 25.04
C LYS A 88 9.66 15.81 24.96
N ARG A 89 10.03 16.40 23.82
CA ARG A 89 10.01 17.86 23.61
C ARG A 89 8.60 18.44 23.63
N ILE A 90 7.59 17.63 23.34
CA ILE A 90 6.18 18.05 23.23
C ILE A 90 5.28 17.44 24.30
N GLY A 91 5.86 16.77 25.32
CA GLY A 91 5.12 16.18 26.44
C GLY A 91 4.44 14.84 26.13
N LEU A 92 4.80 14.19 25.03
CA LEU A 92 4.30 12.87 24.59
C LEU A 92 5.47 11.90 24.37
N PRO A 93 6.17 11.47 25.44
CA PRO A 93 7.48 10.79 25.36
C PRO A 93 7.47 9.44 24.63
N GLN A 94 6.29 8.87 24.34
CA GLN A 94 6.13 7.66 23.53
C GLN A 94 6.32 7.90 22.02
N LEU A 95 6.23 9.15 21.56
CA LEU A 95 6.37 9.49 20.14
C LEU A 95 7.83 9.71 19.76
N VAL A 96 8.19 9.25 18.58
CA VAL A 96 9.55 9.34 18.01
C VAL A 96 9.57 10.08 16.67
N GLY A 97 8.43 10.60 16.20
CA GLY A 97 8.34 11.32 14.93
C GLY A 97 7.15 12.28 14.84
N PRO A 98 7.17 13.21 13.86
CA PRO A 98 6.09 14.19 13.67
C PRO A 98 4.91 13.67 12.84
N GLY A 99 5.10 12.63 12.02
CA GLY A 99 4.07 12.06 11.14
C GLY A 99 3.69 10.64 11.52
N TYR A 100 3.02 9.91 10.61
CA TYR A 100 2.57 8.54 10.92
C TYR A 100 3.72 7.56 11.16
N PHE A 101 4.96 7.89 10.79
CA PHE A 101 6.12 7.12 11.21
C PHE A 101 6.62 7.61 12.58
N GLY A 102 6.04 7.07 13.65
CA GLY A 102 6.43 7.34 15.04
C GLY A 102 5.73 8.49 15.74
N GLY A 103 4.84 9.21 15.07
CA GLY A 103 3.94 10.19 15.66
C GLY A 103 2.58 9.61 16.04
N TYR A 104 1.72 10.46 16.60
CA TYR A 104 0.38 10.05 17.03
C TYR A 104 -0.51 9.75 15.82
N ASN A 105 -1.14 8.57 15.81
CA ASN A 105 -2.20 8.23 14.88
C ASN A 105 -3.51 7.98 15.64
N CYS A 106 -4.62 8.57 15.17
CA CYS A 106 -5.95 8.34 15.73
C CYS A 106 -6.59 7.03 15.21
N MET A 107 -5.94 6.37 14.25
CA MET A 107 -6.48 5.19 13.55
C MET A 107 -6.35 3.89 14.34
N GLY A 108 -5.63 3.90 15.47
CA GLY A 108 -5.51 2.78 16.40
C GLY A 108 -6.59 2.71 17.49
N SER A 109 -7.68 3.48 17.37
CA SER A 109 -8.67 3.64 18.44
C SER A 109 -8.01 4.17 19.73
N ASN A 110 -8.53 3.83 20.91
CA ASN A 110 -8.04 4.34 22.20
C ASN A 110 -6.65 3.82 22.62
N ASN A 111 -6.04 2.91 21.86
CA ASN A 111 -4.72 2.37 22.17
C ASN A 111 -3.86 2.25 20.88
N PRO A 112 -3.32 3.37 20.37
CA PRO A 112 -2.49 3.33 19.18
C PRO A 112 -1.18 2.60 19.47
N ASP A 113 -0.80 1.69 18.57
CA ASP A 113 0.54 1.09 18.58
C ASP A 113 1.61 2.19 18.55
N GLN A 114 2.74 1.94 19.19
CA GLN A 114 3.89 2.82 19.25
C GLN A 114 5.05 2.22 18.45
N LEU A 115 5.66 3.05 17.60
CA LEU A 115 6.89 2.70 16.90
C LEU A 115 8.04 2.69 17.90
N ALA A 116 8.86 1.64 17.85
CA ALA A 116 10.05 1.54 18.69
C ALA A 116 11.01 2.70 18.41
N LYS A 117 11.69 3.12 19.48
CA LYS A 117 12.85 4.01 19.37
C LYS A 117 13.90 3.38 18.48
N LYS A 118 14.78 4.20 17.93
CA LYS A 118 15.96 3.69 17.26
C LYS A 118 16.85 2.94 18.25
N ASP A 119 17.11 3.51 19.42
CA ASP A 119 17.99 2.90 20.42
C ASP A 119 17.22 2.37 21.63
N ASN A 120 16.99 1.05 21.68
CA ASN A 120 16.36 0.38 22.82
C ASN A 120 17.42 -0.41 23.63
N ALA A 121 17.31 -0.43 24.95
CA ALA A 121 18.29 -1.11 25.80
C ALA A 121 18.01 -2.62 25.94
N SER A 122 16.75 -3.03 25.81
CA SER A 122 16.31 -4.42 25.95
C SER A 122 15.03 -4.68 25.16
N ALA A 123 14.62 -5.95 25.11
CA ALA A 123 13.31 -6.34 24.59
C ALA A 123 12.15 -5.73 25.41
N ASP A 124 12.33 -5.42 26.69
CA ASP A 124 11.29 -4.79 27.52
C ASP A 124 11.13 -3.29 27.20
N ASP A 125 12.20 -2.64 26.73
CA ASP A 125 12.18 -1.23 26.33
C ASP A 125 11.68 -1.02 24.89
N PHE A 126 11.69 -2.07 24.08
CA PHE A 126 11.22 -2.04 22.70
C PHE A 126 9.70 -1.81 22.68
N ALA A 127 9.20 -0.88 21.85
CA ALA A 127 7.77 -0.57 21.81
C ALA A 127 6.96 -1.66 21.08
N ASP A 128 5.76 -1.33 20.58
CA ASP A 128 4.84 -2.32 20.02
C ASP A 128 5.33 -2.91 18.69
N LYS A 129 6.05 -2.12 17.88
CA LYS A 129 6.51 -2.51 16.54
C LYS A 129 7.82 -1.83 16.18
N GLY A 130 8.67 -2.54 15.45
CA GLY A 130 9.74 -1.88 14.69
C GLY A 130 9.25 -1.45 13.31
N ALA A 131 10.17 -0.96 12.48
CA ALA A 131 9.82 -0.45 11.14
C ALA A 131 9.08 -1.49 10.29
N ALA A 132 9.53 -2.75 10.24
CA ALA A 132 8.85 -3.80 9.48
C ALA A 132 7.41 -4.06 9.95
N GLY A 133 7.19 -4.16 11.27
CA GLY A 133 5.85 -4.28 11.83
C GLY A 133 5.00 -3.03 11.59
N TRP A 134 5.63 -1.85 11.52
CA TRP A 134 4.95 -0.60 11.17
C TRP A 134 4.52 -0.58 9.71
N ILE A 135 5.35 -1.08 8.79
CA ILE A 135 5.00 -1.31 7.37
C ILE A 135 3.80 -2.24 7.33
N GLN A 136 3.91 -3.38 8.00
CA GLN A 136 2.83 -4.33 8.14
C GLN A 136 1.60 -3.73 8.81
N ARG A 137 1.64 -2.62 9.54
CA ARG A 137 0.43 -2.00 10.10
C ARG A 137 -0.18 -0.97 9.16
N CYS A 138 0.64 -0.18 8.48
CA CYS A 138 0.21 1.07 7.87
C CYS A 138 0.20 1.04 6.34
N GLU A 139 0.79 0.03 5.68
CA GLU A 139 0.84 -0.01 4.22
C GLU A 139 -0.54 -0.02 3.55
N GLY A 140 -1.59 -0.58 4.16
CA GLY A 140 -2.93 -0.54 3.57
C GLY A 140 -3.51 0.88 3.39
N CYS A 141 -2.87 1.89 3.99
CA CYS A 141 -3.18 3.32 3.90
C CYS A 141 -2.11 4.13 3.15
N HIS A 142 -1.00 3.52 2.73
CA HIS A 142 0.18 4.22 2.21
C HIS A 142 0.77 3.49 0.99
N SER A 143 1.19 4.24 -0.02
CA SER A 143 1.64 3.69 -1.31
C SER A 143 2.98 2.96 -1.28
N GLY A 144 3.78 3.10 -0.22
CA GLY A 144 5.18 2.70 -0.19
C GLY A 144 6.11 3.90 -0.32
N GLY A 145 7.41 3.65 -0.39
CA GLY A 145 8.44 4.70 -0.41
C GLY A 145 8.84 5.18 0.98
N GLY A 146 9.74 6.17 1.04
CA GLY A 146 10.07 6.89 2.27
C GLY A 146 10.44 5.96 3.41
N TRP A 147 9.65 6.00 4.49
CA TRP A 147 9.80 5.16 5.69
C TRP A 147 9.62 3.66 5.47
N MET A 148 9.05 3.23 4.34
CA MET A 148 8.98 1.81 4.00
C MET A 148 10.16 1.31 3.16
N GLU A 149 11.01 2.23 2.68
CA GLU A 149 12.24 1.90 1.94
C GLU A 149 13.50 2.16 2.76
N LYS A 150 13.50 3.23 3.54
CA LYS A 150 14.69 3.76 4.19
C LYS A 150 14.52 3.80 5.70
N ASP A 151 15.62 3.55 6.40
CA ASP A 151 15.73 3.75 7.84
C ASP A 151 15.74 5.25 8.20
N ARG A 152 15.77 5.55 9.50
CA ARG A 152 15.78 6.95 9.99
C ARG A 152 17.03 7.74 9.57
N GLN A 153 18.09 7.09 9.07
CA GLN A 153 19.30 7.72 8.53
C GLN A 153 19.27 7.83 7.00
N GLY A 154 18.18 7.41 6.35
CA GLY A 154 18.02 7.47 4.90
C GLY A 154 18.69 6.31 4.15
N ARG A 155 19.15 5.28 4.84
CA ARG A 155 19.75 4.08 4.22
C ARG A 155 18.63 3.12 3.84
N ARG A 156 18.69 2.51 2.66
CA ARG A 156 17.71 1.51 2.24
C ARG A 156 17.85 0.26 3.13
N TYR A 157 16.75 -0.22 3.70
CA TYR A 157 16.81 -1.27 4.73
C TYR A 157 17.50 -2.55 4.25
N ASP A 158 17.19 -2.99 3.03
CA ASP A 158 17.73 -4.21 2.42
C ASP A 158 19.13 -4.02 1.81
N GLU A 159 19.76 -2.86 1.98
CA GLU A 159 21.16 -2.60 1.62
C GLU A 159 22.10 -2.64 2.84
N VAL A 160 21.57 -2.45 4.05
CA VAL A 160 22.37 -2.49 5.28
C VAL A 160 22.78 -3.92 5.63
N ASP A 161 24.02 -4.05 6.13
CA ASP A 161 24.55 -5.33 6.61
C ASP A 161 23.94 -5.65 7.99
N PRO A 162 23.16 -6.75 8.10
CA PRO A 162 22.48 -7.10 9.35
C PRO A 162 23.45 -7.31 10.53
N ASP A 163 24.69 -7.73 10.29
CA ASP A 163 25.67 -7.97 11.36
C ASP A 163 26.19 -6.66 11.98
N THR A 164 25.95 -5.52 11.31
CA THR A 164 26.34 -4.19 11.79
C THR A 164 25.25 -3.48 12.59
N VAL A 165 24.05 -4.06 12.62
CA VAL A 165 22.89 -3.49 13.31
C VAL A 165 23.02 -3.70 14.81
N LYS A 166 22.76 -2.64 15.57
CA LYS A 166 22.75 -2.71 17.03
C LYS A 166 21.56 -3.57 17.52
N PRO A 167 21.73 -4.42 18.55
CA PRO A 167 20.62 -5.15 19.13
C PRO A 167 19.45 -4.23 19.52
N PHE A 168 18.24 -4.67 19.19
CA PHE A 168 16.99 -3.94 19.43
C PHE A 168 16.88 -2.58 18.72
N ASP A 169 17.60 -2.36 17.62
CA ASP A 169 17.39 -1.17 16.79
C ASP A 169 15.97 -1.17 16.19
N GLY A 170 15.16 -0.16 16.48
CA GLY A 170 13.76 -0.08 16.03
C GLY A 170 13.55 -0.03 14.52
N ASP A 171 14.60 0.26 13.75
CA ASP A 171 14.58 0.21 12.28
C ASP A 171 14.76 -1.22 11.75
N TYR A 172 15.39 -2.11 12.53
CA TYR A 172 15.86 -3.42 12.04
C TYR A 172 15.38 -4.61 12.87
N TYR A 173 14.85 -4.37 14.06
CA TYR A 173 14.19 -5.38 14.89
C TYR A 173 12.68 -5.20 14.82
N ASN A 174 11.93 -6.26 15.08
CA ASN A 174 10.49 -6.20 15.17
C ASN A 174 9.97 -7.09 16.30
N ARG A 175 8.86 -6.65 16.91
CA ARG A 175 8.15 -7.39 17.95
C ARG A 175 7.06 -8.26 17.33
N GLY A 176 6.90 -9.48 17.85
CA GLY A 176 5.87 -10.41 17.40
C GLY A 176 6.24 -11.16 16.12
N THR A 177 7.52 -11.16 15.74
CA THR A 177 8.05 -11.95 14.62
C THR A 177 9.35 -12.65 15.03
N ASP A 178 9.65 -13.78 14.41
CA ASP A 178 10.93 -14.48 14.54
C ASP A 178 11.97 -13.96 13.52
N SER A 179 13.19 -14.47 13.61
CA SER A 179 14.30 -14.09 12.72
C SER A 179 14.11 -14.52 11.26
N ASN A 180 13.06 -15.28 10.94
CA ASN A 180 12.68 -15.68 9.58
C ASN A 180 11.48 -14.86 9.06
N ASN A 181 11.15 -13.77 9.76
CA ASN A 181 10.01 -12.89 9.51
C ASN A 181 8.64 -13.58 9.68
N GLN A 182 8.56 -14.67 10.44
CA GLN A 182 7.30 -15.38 10.70
C GLN A 182 6.62 -14.85 11.97
N PRO A 183 5.28 -14.89 12.05
CA PRO A 183 4.58 -14.51 13.28
C PRO A 183 5.08 -15.29 14.50
N ALA A 184 5.28 -14.57 15.60
CA ALA A 184 5.71 -15.10 16.88
C ALA A 184 4.94 -14.44 18.02
N ASP A 185 5.15 -14.93 19.25
CA ASP A 185 4.56 -14.31 20.43
C ASP A 185 5.02 -12.85 20.59
N ALA A 186 4.16 -11.98 21.14
CA ALA A 186 4.45 -10.56 21.30
C ALA A 186 5.64 -10.27 22.25
N SER A 187 6.06 -11.23 23.08
CA SER A 187 7.30 -11.14 23.86
C SER A 187 8.58 -11.29 23.03
N VAL A 188 8.48 -11.84 21.82
CA VAL A 188 9.63 -12.04 20.93
C VAL A 188 9.96 -10.72 20.23
N VAL A 189 11.20 -10.27 20.39
CA VAL A 189 11.80 -9.19 19.59
C VAL A 189 12.99 -9.78 18.85
N SER A 190 12.93 -9.79 17.52
CA SER A 190 13.96 -10.39 16.68
C SER A 190 14.35 -9.45 15.54
N GLN A 191 15.54 -9.65 14.98
CA GLN A 191 15.98 -8.89 13.83
C GLN A 191 15.18 -9.32 12.60
N TRP A 192 14.64 -8.35 11.87
CA TRP A 192 13.93 -8.58 10.62
C TRP A 192 14.91 -8.83 9.48
N ASP A 193 14.68 -9.88 8.71
CA ASP A 193 15.45 -10.20 7.52
C ASP A 193 14.96 -9.35 6.33
N TRP A 194 15.54 -8.15 6.20
CA TRP A 194 15.27 -7.24 5.10
C TRP A 194 15.77 -7.75 3.74
N LYS A 195 16.81 -8.60 3.72
CA LYS A 195 17.32 -9.18 2.46
C LYS A 195 16.27 -10.12 1.86
N LYS A 196 15.60 -10.89 2.72
CA LYS A 196 14.48 -11.77 2.36
C LYS A 196 13.23 -10.98 1.96
N SER A 197 12.76 -10.05 2.78
CA SER A 197 11.52 -9.31 2.48
C SER A 197 11.65 -8.33 1.31
N GLY A 198 12.84 -7.75 1.15
CA GLY A 198 13.03 -6.49 0.44
C GLY A 198 12.34 -5.34 1.16
N VAL A 199 12.13 -4.24 0.44
CA VAL A 199 11.44 -3.04 0.91
C VAL A 199 10.16 -2.79 0.13
N VAL A 200 9.34 -1.85 0.61
CA VAL A 200 8.12 -1.44 -0.10
C VAL A 200 8.40 -0.15 -0.86
N GLU A 201 8.69 -0.27 -2.16
CA GLU A 201 8.79 0.87 -3.06
C GLU A 201 7.43 1.58 -3.24
N ASN A 202 7.46 2.88 -3.54
CA ASN A 202 6.27 3.68 -3.80
C ASN A 202 5.54 3.17 -5.05
N ASP A 203 4.35 2.60 -4.84
CA ASP A 203 3.49 2.10 -5.89
C ASP A 203 2.85 3.24 -6.67
N CYS A 204 3.54 3.69 -7.72
CA CYS A 204 3.07 4.77 -8.60
C CYS A 204 1.70 4.46 -9.23
N LEU A 205 1.43 3.18 -9.52
CA LEU A 205 0.19 2.79 -10.20
C LEU A 205 -1.02 2.93 -9.29
N MET A 206 -0.83 2.89 -7.96
CA MET A 206 -1.91 3.11 -7.01
C MET A 206 -2.64 4.45 -7.23
N CYS A 207 -1.93 5.47 -7.72
CA CYS A 207 -2.48 6.81 -7.97
C CYS A 207 -2.59 7.18 -9.46
N HIS A 208 -1.92 6.46 -10.36
CA HIS A 208 -1.80 6.85 -11.77
C HIS A 208 -2.61 5.99 -12.75
N ILE A 209 -3.29 4.95 -12.27
CA ILE A 209 -4.18 4.15 -13.11
C ILE A 209 -5.64 4.52 -12.88
N ASP A 210 -6.47 4.21 -13.86
CA ASP A 210 -7.92 4.11 -13.65
C ASP A 210 -8.24 2.79 -12.91
N GLN A 211 -8.58 2.90 -11.62
CA GLN A 211 -8.95 1.76 -10.80
C GLN A 211 -10.27 1.10 -11.25
N GLY A 212 -11.10 1.79 -12.04
CA GLY A 212 -12.28 1.20 -12.68
C GLY A 212 -11.94 0.13 -13.74
N ARG A 213 -10.66 0.03 -14.14
CA ARG A 213 -10.15 -1.01 -15.03
C ARG A 213 -9.68 -2.27 -14.31
N LEU A 214 -9.77 -2.31 -12.98
CA LEU A 214 -9.42 -3.51 -12.23
C LEU A 214 -10.48 -4.60 -12.43
N GLN A 215 -10.04 -5.80 -12.80
CA GLN A 215 -10.90 -6.93 -13.14
C GLN A 215 -10.35 -8.24 -12.60
N VAL A 216 -11.23 -9.22 -12.42
CA VAL A 216 -10.87 -10.56 -11.93
C VAL A 216 -10.58 -11.47 -13.13
N PHE A 217 -9.31 -11.84 -13.30
CA PHE A 217 -8.86 -12.70 -14.41
C PHE A 217 -8.81 -14.19 -14.06
N ASP A 218 -8.59 -14.51 -12.77
CA ASP A 218 -8.62 -15.88 -12.29
C ASP A 218 -10.07 -16.32 -12.10
N GLU A 219 -10.57 -17.16 -13.01
CA GLU A 219 -11.95 -17.67 -12.97
C GLU A 219 -12.31 -18.34 -11.63
N ARG A 220 -11.32 -18.84 -10.88
CA ARG A 220 -11.53 -19.46 -9.57
C ARG A 220 -11.89 -18.44 -8.49
N LEU A 221 -11.58 -17.16 -8.69
CA LEU A 221 -11.90 -16.05 -7.80
C LEU A 221 -13.14 -15.27 -8.25
N ASN A 222 -13.57 -15.45 -9.50
CA ASN A 222 -14.71 -14.76 -10.09
C ASN A 222 -16.02 -15.49 -9.73
N VAL A 223 -16.55 -15.17 -8.56
CA VAL A 223 -17.77 -15.78 -7.99
C VAL A 223 -18.90 -14.75 -7.89
N GLU A 224 -20.14 -15.23 -7.99
CA GLU A 224 -21.33 -14.38 -7.84
C GLU A 224 -21.36 -13.73 -6.46
N ASP A 225 -21.70 -12.43 -6.41
CA ASP A 225 -21.65 -11.61 -5.19
C ASP A 225 -20.29 -11.64 -4.46
N GLY A 226 -19.21 -11.94 -5.18
CA GLY A 226 -17.84 -11.99 -4.67
C GLY A 226 -17.08 -10.66 -4.69
N PRO A 227 -15.82 -10.66 -4.21
CA PRO A 227 -14.96 -9.48 -4.25
C PRO A 227 -14.63 -9.08 -5.69
N ASP A 228 -14.58 -7.77 -5.95
CA ASP A 228 -14.20 -7.25 -7.26
C ASP A 228 -12.66 -7.19 -7.44
N GLY A 229 -12.20 -6.70 -8.61
CA GLY A 229 -10.77 -6.57 -8.90
C GLY A 229 -10.04 -5.63 -7.93
N TYR A 230 -10.71 -4.61 -7.40
CA TYR A 230 -10.13 -3.69 -6.43
C TYR A 230 -9.99 -4.35 -5.05
N ASP A 231 -11.01 -5.06 -4.60
CA ASP A 231 -10.97 -5.82 -3.34
C ASP A 231 -9.90 -6.91 -3.35
N LEU A 232 -9.78 -7.63 -4.47
CA LEU A 232 -8.75 -8.66 -4.64
C LEU A 232 -7.34 -8.07 -4.77
N TRP A 233 -7.17 -6.92 -5.46
CA TRP A 233 -5.89 -6.19 -5.48
C TRP A 233 -5.46 -5.80 -4.06
N ARG A 234 -6.37 -5.21 -3.28
CA ARG A 234 -6.10 -4.86 -1.88
C ARG A 234 -5.73 -6.10 -1.09
N THR A 235 -6.45 -7.21 -1.27
CA THR A 235 -6.18 -8.47 -0.56
C THR A 235 -4.80 -9.02 -0.88
N LEU A 236 -4.44 -9.08 -2.16
CA LEU A 236 -3.13 -9.55 -2.60
C LEU A 236 -2.01 -8.68 -2.05
N ARG A 237 -2.12 -7.36 -2.26
CA ARG A 237 -1.12 -6.36 -1.83
C ARG A 237 -0.93 -6.42 -0.31
N ARG A 238 -2.03 -6.27 0.43
CA ARG A 238 -2.02 -6.12 1.89
C ARG A 238 -1.82 -7.46 2.61
N TYR A 239 -2.79 -8.35 2.47
CA TYR A 239 -2.90 -9.54 3.31
C TYR A 239 -2.01 -10.67 2.82
N LYS A 240 -1.78 -10.78 1.51
CA LYS A 240 -0.99 -11.88 0.94
C LYS A 240 0.49 -11.53 0.78
N PHE A 241 0.84 -10.29 0.44
CA PHE A 241 2.24 -9.88 0.39
C PHE A 241 2.72 -9.25 1.69
N ILE A 242 2.16 -8.11 2.09
CA ILE A 242 2.75 -7.30 3.17
C ILE A 242 2.67 -8.01 4.53
N ASP A 243 1.51 -8.51 4.92
CA ASP A 243 1.35 -9.19 6.21
C ASP A 243 2.18 -10.48 6.30
N ASN A 244 2.58 -11.07 5.16
CA ASN A 244 3.45 -12.25 5.08
C ASN A 244 4.93 -11.90 4.84
N GLY A 245 5.30 -10.61 4.85
CA GLY A 245 6.68 -10.15 4.73
C GLY A 245 7.26 -10.15 3.31
N PHE A 246 6.43 -10.25 2.27
CA PHE A 246 6.85 -10.18 0.87
C PHE A 246 6.87 -8.73 0.34
N PHE A 247 7.56 -7.83 1.04
CA PHE A 247 7.53 -6.39 0.79
C PHE A 247 7.87 -6.00 -0.65
N ARG A 248 8.88 -6.65 -1.24
CA ARG A 248 9.31 -6.42 -2.63
C ARG A 248 8.21 -6.64 -3.68
N TYR A 249 7.22 -7.47 -3.39
CA TYR A 249 6.16 -7.84 -4.34
C TYR A 249 5.01 -6.83 -4.39
N ASN A 250 4.99 -5.91 -3.44
CA ASN A 250 3.88 -5.02 -3.16
C ASN A 250 3.33 -4.30 -4.40
N ALA A 251 4.19 -3.58 -5.14
CA ALA A 251 3.77 -2.80 -6.31
C ALA A 251 3.39 -3.67 -7.51
N THR A 252 3.78 -4.95 -7.52
CA THR A 252 3.39 -5.89 -8.59
C THR A 252 1.92 -6.29 -8.48
N ALA A 253 1.33 -6.25 -7.28
CA ALA A 253 -0.05 -6.69 -7.04
C ALA A 253 -1.06 -5.99 -7.96
N MET A 254 -0.86 -4.71 -8.26
CA MET A 254 -1.77 -3.94 -9.11
C MET A 254 -1.86 -4.50 -10.53
N MET A 255 -0.73 -4.99 -11.05
CA MET A 255 -0.61 -5.48 -12.42
C MET A 255 -1.33 -6.81 -12.65
N GLU A 256 -1.71 -7.53 -11.57
CA GLU A 256 -2.51 -8.74 -11.69
C GLU A 256 -3.97 -8.46 -12.03
N TYR A 257 -4.51 -7.33 -11.58
CA TYR A 257 -5.92 -6.99 -11.75
C TYR A 257 -6.13 -5.86 -12.76
N LEU A 258 -5.09 -5.10 -13.12
CA LEU A 258 -5.19 -4.04 -14.13
C LEU A 258 -5.44 -4.61 -15.53
N ASN A 259 -6.63 -4.34 -16.08
CA ASN A 259 -6.93 -4.63 -17.47
C ASN A 259 -6.30 -3.60 -18.40
N ILE A 260 -5.25 -4.00 -19.10
CA ILE A 260 -4.51 -3.16 -20.06
C ILE A 260 -5.08 -3.19 -21.49
N ARG A 261 -6.37 -3.53 -21.65
CA ARG A 261 -7.06 -3.58 -22.94
C ARG A 261 -6.66 -2.41 -23.86
N HIS A 262 -6.18 -2.77 -25.04
CA HIS A 262 -5.77 -1.82 -26.06
C HIS A 262 -7.00 -1.08 -26.62
N PRO A 263 -6.92 0.24 -26.87
CA PRO A 263 -8.06 1.05 -27.35
C PRO A 263 -8.64 0.63 -28.71
N ASP A 264 -7.93 -0.23 -29.46
CA ASP A 264 -8.37 -0.74 -30.75
C ASP A 264 -9.48 -1.80 -30.66
N GLY A 265 -9.75 -2.32 -29.46
CA GLY A 265 -10.79 -3.31 -29.21
C GLY A 265 -10.53 -4.68 -29.85
N VAL A 266 -9.33 -4.92 -30.38
CA VAL A 266 -8.96 -6.15 -31.09
C VAL A 266 -8.48 -7.26 -30.13
N ASN A 267 -7.96 -6.87 -28.96
CA ASN A 267 -7.46 -7.80 -27.95
C ASN A 267 -8.51 -8.11 -26.87
N LYS A 268 -8.47 -9.36 -26.38
CA LYS A 268 -9.21 -9.81 -25.19
C LYS A 268 -8.67 -9.09 -23.96
N ASP A 269 -9.49 -9.03 -22.90
CA ASP A 269 -9.05 -8.55 -21.59
C ASP A 269 -7.83 -9.36 -21.13
N VAL A 270 -6.82 -8.66 -20.63
CA VAL A 270 -5.55 -9.27 -20.23
C VAL A 270 -4.90 -8.49 -19.09
N ASN A 271 -4.32 -9.23 -18.14
CA ASN A 271 -3.45 -8.70 -17.10
C ASN A 271 -1.98 -8.87 -17.47
N LEU A 272 -1.11 -8.10 -16.83
CA LEU A 272 0.33 -8.14 -17.10
C LEU A 272 1.05 -9.29 -16.37
N VAL A 273 0.50 -9.74 -15.25
CA VAL A 273 1.12 -10.77 -14.41
C VAL A 273 0.08 -11.59 -13.67
N THR A 274 0.33 -12.88 -13.51
CA THR A 274 -0.47 -13.75 -12.64
C THR A 274 0.37 -14.18 -11.45
N VAL A 275 -0.20 -14.08 -10.25
CA VAL A 275 0.43 -14.60 -9.02
C VAL A 275 -0.17 -15.96 -8.72
N ALA A 276 0.66 -16.99 -8.55
CA ALA A 276 0.19 -18.34 -8.34
C ALA A 276 -0.52 -18.50 -6.98
N LYS A 277 -1.71 -19.12 -7.02
CA LYS A 277 -2.60 -19.32 -5.86
C LYS A 277 -3.00 -20.78 -5.75
N LYS A 278 -3.09 -21.28 -4.52
CA LYS A 278 -3.55 -22.63 -4.16
C LYS A 278 -4.56 -22.57 -3.02
N ASN A 279 -5.22 -23.70 -2.76
CA ASN A 279 -6.17 -23.85 -1.65
C ASN A 279 -7.23 -22.74 -1.62
N ILE A 280 -7.81 -22.43 -2.79
CA ILE A 280 -8.84 -21.40 -2.90
C ILE A 280 -10.11 -21.91 -2.22
N THR A 281 -10.66 -21.11 -1.31
CA THR A 281 -11.92 -21.36 -0.63
C THR A 281 -12.92 -20.26 -0.97
N VAL A 282 -14.19 -20.64 -1.01
CA VAL A 282 -15.32 -19.76 -1.31
C VAL A 282 -16.37 -20.05 -0.25
N GLU A 283 -16.73 -19.02 0.51
CA GLU A 283 -17.61 -19.14 1.67
C GLU A 283 -18.65 -18.03 1.70
N GLU A 284 -19.78 -18.26 2.37
CA GLU A 284 -20.81 -17.23 2.57
C GLU A 284 -20.32 -16.25 3.64
N GLY A 285 -20.06 -15.02 3.23
CA GLY A 285 -19.62 -13.92 4.08
C GLY A 285 -20.77 -13.07 4.61
N HIS A 286 -20.45 -12.12 5.47
CA HIS A 286 -21.46 -11.21 6.06
C HIS A 286 -22.09 -10.23 5.06
N ARG A 287 -21.47 -10.01 3.89
CA ARG A 287 -21.91 -9.03 2.88
C ARG A 287 -21.96 -9.59 1.45
N GLY A 288 -21.81 -10.90 1.27
CA GLY A 288 -21.70 -11.53 -0.04
C GLY A 288 -20.89 -12.81 0.07
N THR A 289 -20.25 -13.19 -1.02
CA THR A 289 -19.36 -14.36 -1.08
C THR A 289 -17.94 -13.92 -0.75
N ASP A 290 -17.33 -14.52 0.26
CA ASP A 290 -15.92 -14.30 0.58
C ASP A 290 -15.05 -15.32 -0.16
N VAL A 291 -13.91 -14.88 -0.68
CA VAL A 291 -12.92 -15.73 -1.33
C VAL A 291 -11.59 -15.60 -0.61
N ASP A 292 -11.01 -16.73 -0.23
CA ASP A 292 -9.67 -16.78 0.36
C ASP A 292 -8.76 -17.76 -0.40
N TYR A 293 -7.45 -17.58 -0.24
CA TYR A 293 -6.45 -18.41 -0.90
C TYR A 293 -5.08 -18.32 -0.22
N GLU A 294 -4.26 -19.34 -0.45
CA GLU A 294 -2.84 -19.33 -0.12
C GLU A 294 -2.01 -18.98 -1.36
N LEU A 295 -0.90 -18.27 -1.15
CA LEU A 295 0.11 -18.11 -2.19
C LEU A 295 0.78 -19.45 -2.47
N ASP A 296 0.88 -19.80 -3.75
CA ASP A 296 1.69 -20.92 -4.18
C ASP A 296 3.13 -20.43 -4.39
N LEU A 297 4.00 -20.76 -3.44
CA LEU A 297 5.37 -20.29 -3.38
C LEU A 297 6.31 -21.18 -4.22
N ASP A 298 7.46 -20.64 -4.61
CA ASP A 298 8.54 -21.39 -5.24
C ASP A 298 9.35 -22.20 -4.21
N ASN A 299 10.35 -22.94 -4.68
CA ASN A 299 11.22 -23.75 -3.81
C ASN A 299 12.06 -22.91 -2.84
N ASN A 300 12.16 -21.59 -3.05
CA ASN A 300 12.86 -20.65 -2.18
C ASN A 300 11.90 -19.94 -1.21
N GLY A 301 10.61 -20.28 -1.24
CA GLY A 301 9.58 -19.65 -0.41
C GLY A 301 9.11 -18.29 -0.91
N ASN A 302 9.32 -17.95 -2.18
CA ASN A 302 8.90 -16.67 -2.76
C ASN A 302 7.60 -16.82 -3.57
N PRO A 303 6.77 -15.76 -3.69
CA PRO A 303 5.62 -15.76 -4.58
C PRO A 303 6.01 -16.03 -6.04
N LYS A 304 5.31 -16.97 -6.69
CA LYS A 304 5.51 -17.28 -8.12
C LYS A 304 4.75 -16.31 -8.99
N LEU A 305 5.47 -15.60 -9.85
CA LEU A 305 4.93 -14.68 -10.85
C LEU A 305 5.02 -15.31 -12.24
N THR A 306 3.98 -15.11 -13.06
CA THR A 306 3.99 -15.41 -14.50
C THR A 306 3.62 -14.14 -15.25
N TRP A 307 4.59 -13.53 -15.93
CA TRP A 307 4.39 -12.32 -16.74
C TRP A 307 3.87 -12.69 -18.14
N ASN A 308 2.90 -11.93 -18.64
CA ASN A 308 2.20 -12.15 -19.92
C ASN A 308 2.68 -11.22 -21.05
#